data_AF-A0A1Y3AV16-F1
#
_entry.id   AF-A0A1Y3AV16-F1
#
_cell.length_a   1.000
_cell.length_b   1.000
_cell.length_c   1.000
_cell.angle_alpha   90.00
_cell.angle_beta   90.00
_cell.angle_gamma   90.00
#
_symmetry.space_group_name_H-M   'P 1'
#
loop_
_entity.id
_entity.type
_entity.pdbx_description
1 polymer ?
#
loop_
_entity_poly.entity_id
_entity_poly.type
_entity_poly.pdbx_seq_one_letter_code
_entity_poly.pdbx_strand_id
1 'polypeptide(L)'
;KQQSEYVRKKQVDFLNHLIDIGVAGFRSDASTHQWPDDLRSIYSQLHTLNKEFFPENSHPFIYHETIYYGGNGINSNEYTSLGRIIEFRFYKEITNVFRGNNQLRWLKNFGTEWGLVPSNDALVMIDSHDLRVGHTGKLGFNINCFEARLLKASTAFMLAWNYGIPRVMSSYFWNQIIRDGNDVNDWVGPPTDQHGNILSVHPNADLTCNHEWICEHRWRQIYNMVRFKMIAGQEPVRNWWDNGDYQIAFSRGSHAFIAINLQKNGDKNLRQRLHTGLPAGTYCDIISGDLIHNKCTGKSIQVDKNGLADIYVGHDELDAFVAYHIGARIE
;
A
#
# COMPACT_ATOMS: atom_id res chain seq x y z
N LYS A 1 -17.73 -20.42 22.20
CA LYS A 1 -17.14 -19.09 22.49
C LYS A 1 -15.63 -19.22 22.57
N GLN A 2 -14.87 -18.21 22.15
CA GLN A 2 -13.41 -18.27 22.10
C GLN A 2 -12.78 -18.45 23.50
N GLN A 3 -13.45 -18.04 24.57
CA GLN A 3 -13.02 -18.31 25.95
C GLN A 3 -12.96 -19.80 26.37
N SER A 4 -13.57 -20.72 25.59
CA SER A 4 -13.53 -22.15 25.90
C SER A 4 -12.15 -22.72 25.59
N GLU A 5 -11.55 -23.41 26.57
CA GLU A 5 -10.23 -24.04 26.41
C GLU A 5 -10.18 -24.98 25.21
N TYR A 6 -11.23 -25.80 25.00
CA TYR A 6 -11.33 -26.68 23.83
C TYR A 6 -11.26 -25.89 22.51
N VAL A 7 -11.97 -24.76 22.42
CA VAL A 7 -11.97 -23.92 21.22
C VAL A 7 -10.60 -23.29 20.99
N ARG A 8 -9.98 -22.72 22.04
CA ARG A 8 -8.62 -22.14 21.94
C ARG A 8 -7.61 -23.19 21.51
N LYS A 9 -7.65 -24.38 22.10
CA LYS A 9 -6.75 -25.48 21.75
C LYS A 9 -6.88 -25.87 20.27
N LYS A 10 -8.10 -25.98 19.74
CA LYS A 10 -8.31 -26.25 18.31
C LYS A 10 -7.74 -25.16 17.41
N GLN A 11 -7.84 -23.88 17.82
CA GLN A 11 -7.22 -22.78 17.08
C GLN A 11 -5.69 -22.81 17.16
N VAL A 12 -5.13 -23.05 18.34
CA VAL A 12 -3.68 -23.18 18.56
C VAL A 12 -3.12 -24.34 17.75
N ASP A 13 -3.73 -25.53 17.81
CA ASP A 13 -3.29 -26.72 17.07
C ASP A 13 -3.23 -26.43 15.55
N PHE A 14 -4.25 -25.73 15.02
CA PHE A 14 -4.28 -25.34 13.62
C PHE A 14 -3.19 -24.31 13.26
N LEU A 15 -3.02 -23.26 14.07
CA LEU A 15 -2.01 -22.22 13.81
C LEU A 15 -0.59 -22.79 13.93
N ASN A 16 -0.32 -23.63 14.93
CA ASN A 16 0.97 -24.28 15.10
C ASN A 16 1.27 -25.23 13.94
N HIS A 17 0.28 -25.98 13.45
CA HIS A 17 0.47 -26.80 12.26
C HIS A 17 0.94 -25.96 11.05
N LEU A 18 0.37 -24.78 10.84
CA LEU A 18 0.80 -23.88 9.76
C LEU A 18 2.20 -23.28 10.01
N ILE A 19 2.51 -22.92 11.25
CA ILE A 19 3.86 -22.46 11.64
C ILE A 19 4.90 -23.53 11.34
N ASP A 20 4.61 -24.78 11.70
CA ASP A 20 5.49 -25.92 11.49
C ASP A 20 5.70 -26.21 10.00
N ILE A 21 4.68 -25.97 9.16
CA ILE A 21 4.83 -26.01 7.69
C ILE A 21 5.78 -24.91 7.19
N GLY A 22 5.80 -23.73 7.83
CA GLY A 22 6.73 -22.65 7.49
C GLY A 22 6.08 -21.30 7.16
N VAL A 23 4.81 -21.06 7.50
CA VAL A 23 4.23 -19.72 7.37
C VAL A 23 4.93 -18.72 8.29
N ALA A 24 5.12 -17.48 7.83
CA ALA A 24 5.81 -16.44 8.61
C ALA A 24 4.91 -15.71 9.62
N GLY A 25 3.59 -15.89 9.54
CA GLY A 25 2.64 -15.07 10.29
C GLY A 25 1.19 -15.20 9.82
N PHE A 26 0.30 -14.38 10.42
CA PHE A 26 -1.14 -14.48 10.27
C PHE A 26 -1.83 -13.11 10.19
N ARG A 27 -2.84 -13.01 9.31
CA ARG A 27 -3.92 -12.03 9.43
C ARG A 27 -4.96 -12.59 10.41
N SER A 28 -5.17 -11.93 11.53
CA SER A 28 -6.29 -12.24 12.43
C SER A 28 -7.54 -11.51 11.92
N ASP A 29 -8.34 -12.23 11.15
CA ASP A 29 -9.63 -11.77 10.62
C ASP A 29 -10.60 -11.39 11.75
N ALA A 30 -11.45 -10.38 11.50
CA ALA A 30 -12.54 -10.01 12.40
C ALA A 30 -12.10 -9.79 13.86
N SER A 31 -10.89 -9.26 14.09
CA SER A 31 -10.32 -9.13 15.43
C SER A 31 -11.15 -8.20 16.33
N THR A 32 -11.87 -7.24 15.76
CA THR A 32 -12.87 -6.44 16.47
C THR A 32 -13.94 -7.27 17.19
N HIS A 33 -14.18 -8.51 16.78
CA HIS A 33 -15.18 -9.40 17.37
C HIS A 33 -14.58 -10.41 18.36
N GLN A 34 -13.30 -10.23 18.71
CA GLN A 34 -12.55 -11.13 19.59
C GLN A 34 -11.98 -10.34 20.76
N TRP A 35 -12.12 -10.85 21.98
CA TRP A 35 -11.54 -10.17 23.14
C TRP A 35 -10.01 -10.23 23.06
N PRO A 36 -9.28 -9.11 23.28
CA PRO A 36 -7.81 -9.11 23.30
C PRO A 36 -7.21 -10.17 24.24
N ASP A 37 -7.85 -10.43 25.38
CA ASP A 37 -7.40 -11.46 26.33
C ASP A 37 -7.53 -12.89 25.79
N ASP A 38 -8.58 -13.17 25.01
CA ASP A 38 -8.76 -14.46 24.35
C ASP A 38 -7.65 -14.67 23.29
N LEU A 39 -7.35 -13.63 22.51
CA LEU A 39 -6.27 -13.64 21.53
C LEU A 39 -4.90 -13.81 22.19
N ARG A 40 -4.64 -13.09 23.27
CA ARG A 40 -3.38 -13.21 24.05
C ARG A 40 -3.18 -14.64 24.54
N SER A 41 -4.25 -15.28 25.03
CA SER A 41 -4.21 -16.68 25.48
C SER A 41 -3.90 -17.65 24.34
N ILE A 42 -4.34 -17.38 23.11
CA ILE A 42 -4.01 -18.22 21.94
C ILE A 42 -2.56 -17.98 21.53
N TYR A 43 -2.14 -16.72 21.41
CA TYR A 43 -0.82 -16.37 20.89
C TYR A 43 0.33 -16.77 21.81
N SER A 44 0.11 -16.80 23.12
CA SER A 44 1.11 -17.29 24.08
C SER A 44 1.43 -18.77 23.96
N GLN A 45 0.61 -19.54 23.24
CA GLN A 45 0.78 -20.97 23.00
C GLN A 45 1.30 -21.28 21.59
N LEU A 46 1.60 -20.25 20.79
CA LEU A 46 2.13 -20.45 19.44
C LEU A 46 3.59 -20.86 19.49
N HIS A 47 3.97 -21.74 18.56
CA HIS A 47 5.36 -22.07 18.30
C HIS A 47 6.14 -20.85 17.81
N THR A 48 7.46 -20.89 17.97
CA THR A 48 8.36 -20.07 17.16
C THR A 48 8.35 -20.57 15.71
N LEU A 49 8.70 -19.70 14.76
CA LEU A 49 8.75 -20.02 13.34
C LEU A 49 9.71 -21.18 13.02
N ASN A 50 9.40 -21.90 11.94
CA ASN A 50 10.19 -23.04 11.48
C ASN A 50 11.66 -22.64 11.20
N LYS A 51 12.59 -23.29 11.92
CA LYS A 51 14.03 -23.00 11.89
C LYS A 51 14.72 -23.34 10.57
N GLU A 52 14.06 -24.08 9.67
CA GLU A 52 14.55 -24.33 8.32
C GLU A 52 14.63 -23.03 7.49
N PHE A 53 13.67 -22.12 7.72
CA PHE A 53 13.54 -20.89 6.92
C PHE A 53 13.82 -19.62 7.72
N PHE A 54 13.72 -19.66 9.06
CA PHE A 54 13.80 -18.48 9.91
C PHE A 54 14.88 -18.63 11.00
N PRO A 55 15.49 -17.51 11.45
CA PRO A 55 16.38 -17.53 12.61
C PRO A 55 15.71 -18.12 13.85
N GLU A 56 16.51 -18.72 14.72
CA GLU A 56 16.02 -19.27 15.99
C GLU A 56 15.29 -18.21 16.83
N ASN A 57 14.22 -18.64 17.51
CA ASN A 57 13.35 -17.78 18.33
C ASN A 57 12.61 -16.67 17.54
N SER A 58 12.48 -16.81 16.22
CA SER A 58 11.59 -15.93 15.45
C SER A 58 10.14 -16.22 15.79
N HIS A 59 9.34 -15.17 16.05
CA HIS A 59 7.91 -15.29 16.36
C HIS A 59 7.05 -14.96 15.13
N PRO A 60 5.85 -15.56 15.00
CA PRO A 60 4.97 -15.28 13.87
C PRO A 60 4.56 -13.80 13.83
N PHE A 61 4.60 -13.21 12.64
CA PHE A 61 4.11 -11.86 12.40
C PHE A 61 2.59 -11.84 12.43
N ILE A 62 2.00 -11.18 13.42
CA ILE A 62 0.54 -11.09 13.58
C ILE A 62 0.07 -9.68 13.25
N TYR A 63 -0.99 -9.58 12.46
CA TYR A 63 -1.72 -8.33 12.29
C TYR A 63 -3.23 -8.55 12.34
N HIS A 64 -3.90 -7.62 13.00
CA HIS A 64 -5.31 -7.68 13.32
C HIS A 64 -6.14 -6.84 12.36
N GLU A 65 -7.19 -7.44 11.82
CA GLU A 65 -8.26 -6.66 11.23
C GLU A 65 -9.11 -6.02 12.33
N THR A 66 -8.80 -4.76 12.65
CA THR A 66 -9.63 -3.94 13.53
C THR A 66 -10.23 -2.79 12.73
N ILE A 67 -11.47 -2.96 12.27
CA ILE A 67 -12.17 -1.92 11.51
C ILE A 67 -12.54 -0.78 12.46
N TYR A 68 -11.79 0.31 12.38
CA TYR A 68 -12.01 1.51 13.19
C TYR A 68 -11.83 2.77 12.33
N TYR A 69 -12.83 3.65 12.31
CA TYR A 69 -12.85 4.88 11.51
C TYR A 69 -12.97 6.17 12.34
N GLY A 70 -12.81 6.06 13.67
CA GLY A 70 -13.13 7.10 14.66
C GLY A 70 -14.52 6.90 15.29
N GLY A 71 -14.63 6.98 16.62
CA GLY A 71 -15.91 6.89 17.34
C GLY A 71 -15.81 6.12 18.67
N ASN A 72 -16.97 5.86 19.28
CA ASN A 72 -17.06 5.08 20.51
C ASN A 72 -17.20 3.58 20.20
N GLY A 73 -16.53 2.73 20.98
CA GLY A 73 -16.55 1.27 20.80
C GLY A 73 -15.15 0.68 20.97
N ILE A 74 -14.83 -0.30 20.12
CA ILE A 74 -13.53 -0.98 20.11
C ILE A 74 -12.43 -0.02 19.65
N ASN A 75 -11.36 0.07 20.42
CA ASN A 75 -10.18 0.87 20.10
C ASN A 75 -9.07 -0.05 19.58
N SER A 76 -8.55 0.22 18.38
CA SER A 76 -7.46 -0.56 17.79
C SER A 76 -6.20 -0.63 18.68
N ASN A 77 -5.97 0.36 19.55
CA ASN A 77 -4.86 0.34 20.52
C ASN A 77 -4.94 -0.81 21.53
N GLU A 78 -6.11 -1.42 21.74
CA GLU A 78 -6.26 -2.60 22.60
C GLU A 78 -5.54 -3.84 22.02
N TYR A 79 -5.25 -3.84 20.72
CA TYR A 79 -4.67 -4.97 19.98
C TYR A 79 -3.19 -4.77 19.63
N THR A 80 -2.66 -3.53 19.72
CA THR A 80 -1.28 -3.23 19.28
C THR A 80 -0.21 -3.95 20.11
N SER A 81 -0.55 -4.33 21.35
CA SER A 81 0.32 -5.17 22.20
C SER A 81 0.39 -6.64 21.75
N LEU A 82 -0.53 -7.10 20.89
CA LEU A 82 -0.64 -8.49 20.43
C LEU A 82 -0.11 -8.69 19.00
N GLY A 83 0.15 -7.59 18.29
CA GLY A 83 0.54 -7.57 16.90
C GLY A 83 0.24 -6.22 16.28
N ARG A 84 0.42 -6.11 14.97
CA ARG A 84 0.05 -4.88 14.25
C ARG A 84 -1.46 -4.81 14.05
N ILE A 85 -1.97 -3.65 13.67
CA ILE A 85 -3.38 -3.47 13.27
C ILE A 85 -3.43 -2.97 11.83
N ILE A 86 -4.46 -3.39 11.09
CA ILE A 86 -4.81 -2.76 9.82
C ILE A 86 -5.35 -1.37 10.15
N GLU A 87 -4.62 -0.31 9.79
CA GLU A 87 -4.98 1.06 10.10
C GLU A 87 -5.98 1.58 9.05
N PHE A 88 -7.26 1.25 9.22
CA PHE A 88 -8.33 1.64 8.30
C PHE A 88 -8.49 3.17 8.15
N ARG A 89 -8.03 3.97 9.12
CA ARG A 89 -8.00 5.42 8.98
C ARG A 89 -6.95 5.89 7.97
N PHE A 90 -5.84 5.16 7.79
CA PHE A 90 -4.88 5.44 6.73
C PHE A 90 -5.58 5.39 5.37
N TYR A 91 -6.29 4.28 5.08
CA TYR A 91 -7.08 4.13 3.87
C TYR A 91 -8.08 5.28 3.70
N LYS A 92 -8.87 5.57 4.74
CA LYS A 92 -9.92 6.58 4.70
C LYS A 92 -9.37 7.97 4.38
N GLU A 93 -8.31 8.39 5.06
CA GLU A 93 -7.75 9.73 4.89
C GLU A 93 -7.00 9.88 3.56
N ILE A 94 -6.25 8.86 3.12
CA ILE A 94 -5.63 8.87 1.78
C ILE A 94 -6.70 8.91 0.69
N THR A 95 -7.77 8.13 0.83
CA THR A 95 -8.87 8.15 -0.13
C THR A 95 -9.54 9.52 -0.19
N ASN A 96 -9.82 10.15 0.96
CA ASN A 96 -10.35 11.51 1.02
C ASN A 96 -9.46 12.51 0.28
N VAL A 97 -8.15 12.45 0.51
CA VAL A 97 -7.19 13.36 -0.14
C VAL A 97 -7.16 13.12 -1.66
N PHE A 98 -7.01 11.87 -2.09
CA PHE A 98 -6.85 11.54 -3.51
C PHE A 98 -8.14 11.69 -4.33
N ARG A 99 -9.32 11.62 -3.69
CA ARG A 99 -10.61 11.95 -4.30
C ARG A 99 -10.80 13.47 -4.50
N GLY A 100 -10.05 14.29 -3.78
CA GLY A 100 -10.19 15.75 -3.79
C GLY A 100 -11.16 16.28 -2.74
N ASN A 101 -11.46 15.49 -1.69
CA ASN A 101 -12.22 15.96 -0.53
C ASN A 101 -11.30 16.67 0.49
N ASN A 102 -9.99 16.49 0.36
CA ASN A 102 -8.98 17.18 1.14
C ASN A 102 -7.71 17.40 0.29
N GLN A 103 -6.97 18.48 0.51
CA GLN A 103 -5.83 18.85 -0.34
C GLN A 103 -4.58 18.00 -0.06
N LEU A 104 -3.78 17.70 -1.09
CA LEU A 104 -2.54 16.92 -0.93
C LEU A 104 -1.54 17.61 0.01
N ARG A 105 -1.51 18.94 0.04
CA ARG A 105 -0.62 19.73 0.92
C ARG A 105 -0.66 19.30 2.38
N TRP A 106 -1.81 18.80 2.85
CA TRP A 106 -2.00 18.45 4.25
C TRP A 106 -1.24 17.17 4.64
N LEU A 107 -0.84 16.36 3.66
CA LEU A 107 -0.09 15.13 3.93
C LEU A 107 1.33 15.37 4.48
N LYS A 108 1.78 16.64 4.60
CA LYS A 108 3.10 17.02 5.13
C LYS A 108 3.45 16.37 6.47
N ASN A 109 2.46 16.15 7.32
CA ASN A 109 2.59 15.52 8.64
C ASN A 109 1.74 14.24 8.78
N PHE A 110 1.42 13.58 7.66
CA PHE A 110 0.55 12.41 7.66
C PHE A 110 1.13 11.26 8.51
N GLY A 111 0.34 10.73 9.45
CA GLY A 111 0.80 9.76 10.43
C GLY A 111 0.10 9.91 11.77
N THR A 112 0.85 9.79 12.86
CA THR A 112 0.33 9.92 14.23
C THR A 112 -0.30 11.27 14.52
N GLU A 113 0.15 12.35 13.89
CA GLU A 113 -0.45 13.70 14.02
C GLU A 113 -1.88 13.76 13.44
N TRP A 114 -2.24 12.83 12.55
CA TRP A 114 -3.59 12.63 12.06
C TRP A 114 -4.40 11.66 12.94
N GLY A 115 -3.88 11.33 14.12
CA GLY A 115 -4.48 10.43 15.09
C GLY A 115 -4.29 8.94 14.78
N LEU A 116 -3.50 8.58 13.77
CA LEU A 116 -3.17 7.18 13.47
C LEU A 116 -2.34 6.55 14.61
N VAL A 117 -2.35 5.22 14.71
CA VAL A 117 -1.50 4.49 15.68
C VAL A 117 -0.01 4.72 15.41
N PRO A 118 0.91 4.41 16.33
CA PRO A 118 2.33 4.46 16.03
C PRO A 118 2.68 3.66 14.77
N SER A 119 3.60 4.17 13.95
CA SER A 119 4.01 3.55 12.68
C SER A 119 4.43 2.07 12.83
N ASN A 120 5.06 1.73 13.95
CA ASN A 120 5.48 0.36 14.26
C ASN A 120 4.31 -0.59 14.60
N ASP A 121 3.12 -0.06 14.81
CA ASP A 121 1.92 -0.86 15.10
C ASP A 121 1.00 -0.93 13.88
N ALA A 122 1.29 -0.17 12.81
CA ALA A 122 0.41 -0.06 11.65
C ALA A 122 0.81 -1.02 10.52
N LEU A 123 -0.19 -1.72 9.97
CA LEU A 123 -0.21 -2.21 8.60
C LEU A 123 -1.15 -1.29 7.78
N VAL A 124 -0.66 -0.80 6.64
CA VAL A 124 -1.37 0.18 5.82
C VAL A 124 -1.69 -0.38 4.45
N MET A 125 -2.80 0.09 3.88
CA MET A 125 -3.31 -0.35 2.58
C MET A 125 -4.10 0.79 1.93
N ILE A 126 -4.15 0.80 0.59
CA ILE A 126 -5.05 1.67 -0.17
C ILE A 126 -6.42 1.00 -0.31
N ASP A 127 -6.44 -0.30 -0.50
CA ASP A 127 -7.64 -1.10 -0.69
C ASP A 127 -7.49 -2.49 -0.05
N SER A 128 -8.59 -3.25 -0.06
CA SER A 128 -8.65 -4.62 0.44
C SER A 128 -9.67 -5.41 -0.37
N HIS A 129 -9.70 -6.72 -0.11
CA HIS A 129 -10.69 -7.60 -0.72
C HIS A 129 -12.14 -7.24 -0.39
N ASP A 130 -12.42 -6.70 0.80
CA ASP A 130 -13.77 -6.22 1.18
C ASP A 130 -14.04 -4.79 0.69
N LEU A 131 -13.06 -3.89 0.81
CA LEU A 131 -13.23 -2.48 0.44
C LEU A 131 -13.51 -2.31 -1.06
N ARG A 132 -12.93 -3.17 -1.91
CA ARG A 132 -13.06 -3.08 -3.38
C ARG A 132 -14.48 -3.36 -3.88
N VAL A 133 -15.24 -4.18 -3.14
CA VAL A 133 -16.64 -4.54 -3.43
C VAL A 133 -17.64 -3.82 -2.53
N GLY A 134 -17.17 -3.01 -1.57
CA GLY A 134 -18.04 -2.24 -0.68
C GLY A 134 -18.62 -3.03 0.50
N HIS A 135 -18.08 -4.22 0.81
CA HIS A 135 -18.49 -5.01 1.99
C HIS A 135 -18.08 -4.35 3.30
N THR A 136 -16.99 -3.59 3.27
CA THR A 136 -16.61 -2.68 4.35
C THR A 136 -16.53 -1.26 3.81
N GLY A 137 -17.19 -0.31 4.49
CA GLY A 137 -17.27 1.08 4.02
C GLY A 137 -18.36 1.33 2.97
N LYS A 138 -18.17 2.37 2.15
CA LYS A 138 -19.16 2.82 1.14
C LYS A 138 -18.64 2.51 -0.26
N LEU A 139 -19.42 1.82 -1.08
CA LEU A 139 -19.10 1.60 -2.48
C LEU A 139 -18.92 2.93 -3.22
N GLY A 140 -17.90 3.01 -4.08
CA GLY A 140 -17.51 4.22 -4.80
C GLY A 140 -16.70 5.24 -3.99
N PHE A 141 -16.49 5.02 -2.68
CA PHE A 141 -15.49 5.79 -1.93
C PHE A 141 -14.09 5.25 -2.18
N ASN A 142 -13.90 3.94 -2.00
CA ASN A 142 -12.61 3.25 -2.15
C ASN A 142 -11.96 3.52 -3.52
N ILE A 143 -10.63 3.59 -3.57
CA ILE A 143 -9.85 3.64 -4.82
C ILE A 143 -9.36 2.22 -5.09
N ASN A 144 -9.73 1.64 -6.23
CA ASN A 144 -9.39 0.25 -6.57
C ASN A 144 -8.93 0.12 -8.05
N CYS A 145 -8.77 -1.12 -8.51
CA CYS A 145 -8.24 -1.43 -9.84
C CYS A 145 -9.07 -0.86 -11.01
N PHE A 146 -10.36 -0.57 -10.82
CA PHE A 146 -11.19 0.06 -11.85
C PHE A 146 -10.85 1.55 -12.07
N GLU A 147 -10.05 2.14 -11.18
CA GLU A 147 -9.60 3.52 -11.22
C GLU A 147 -8.06 3.61 -11.21
N ALA A 148 -7.43 2.88 -12.14
CA ALA A 148 -6.00 2.63 -12.17
C ALA A 148 -5.11 3.87 -11.99
N ARG A 149 -5.48 5.04 -12.56
CA ARG A 149 -4.69 6.28 -12.41
C ARG A 149 -4.62 6.74 -10.96
N LEU A 150 -5.74 6.72 -10.24
CA LEU A 150 -5.79 7.09 -8.82
C LEU A 150 -5.15 6.00 -7.95
N LEU A 151 -5.41 4.72 -8.23
CA LEU A 151 -4.82 3.61 -7.48
C LEU A 151 -3.29 3.63 -7.52
N LYS A 152 -2.71 3.86 -8.71
CA LYS A 152 -1.25 3.97 -8.86
C LYS A 152 -0.69 5.14 -8.04
N ALA A 153 -1.33 6.31 -8.10
CA ALA A 153 -0.86 7.50 -7.40
C ALA A 153 -0.97 7.36 -5.86
N SER A 154 -2.07 6.84 -5.34
CA SER A 154 -2.23 6.62 -3.90
C SER A 154 -1.32 5.52 -3.38
N THR A 155 -1.16 4.42 -4.13
CA THR A 155 -0.22 3.35 -3.81
C THR A 155 1.23 3.85 -3.82
N ALA A 156 1.58 4.70 -4.78
CA ALA A 156 2.90 5.33 -4.82
C ALA A 156 3.16 6.21 -3.59
N PHE A 157 2.17 7.00 -3.16
CA PHE A 157 2.30 7.75 -1.90
C PHE A 157 2.50 6.80 -0.71
N MET A 158 1.69 5.75 -0.57
CA MET A 158 1.83 4.76 0.50
C MET A 158 3.22 4.10 0.53
N LEU A 159 3.78 3.79 -0.64
CA LEU A 159 5.10 3.17 -0.76
C LEU A 159 6.25 4.17 -0.53
N ALA A 160 6.10 5.42 -0.97
CA ALA A 160 7.09 6.47 -0.77
C ALA A 160 7.12 7.00 0.68
N TRP A 161 5.96 7.07 1.33
CA TRP A 161 5.83 7.61 2.68
C TRP A 161 6.46 6.70 3.75
N ASN A 162 6.96 7.29 4.83
CA ASN A 162 7.64 6.56 5.90
C ASN A 162 6.72 6.23 7.08
N TYR A 163 5.61 5.54 6.82
CA TYR A 163 4.65 5.16 7.84
C TYR A 163 4.08 3.76 7.59
N GLY A 164 4.06 2.92 8.63
CA GLY A 164 3.48 1.59 8.61
C GLY A 164 4.19 0.58 7.70
N ILE A 165 3.71 -0.66 7.75
CA ILE A 165 4.06 -1.71 6.78
C ILE A 165 3.01 -1.69 5.66
N PRO A 166 3.37 -1.38 4.41
CA PRO A 166 2.41 -1.37 3.32
C PRO A 166 2.07 -2.78 2.86
N ARG A 167 0.79 -3.00 2.59
CA ARG A 167 0.29 -4.17 1.87
C ARG A 167 -0.30 -3.71 0.53
N VAL A 168 0.25 -4.24 -0.56
CA VAL A 168 -0.26 -4.01 -1.91
C VAL A 168 -1.31 -5.07 -2.23
N MET A 169 -2.47 -4.64 -2.72
CA MET A 169 -3.53 -5.55 -3.16
C MET A 169 -3.19 -6.16 -4.53
N SER A 170 -3.66 -7.38 -4.76
CA SER A 170 -3.68 -7.98 -6.09
C SER A 170 -5.01 -8.68 -6.29
N SER A 171 -5.69 -8.35 -7.38
CA SER A 171 -7.10 -8.67 -7.60
C SER A 171 -7.30 -9.57 -8.82
N TYR A 172 -8.53 -10.03 -8.96
CA TYR A 172 -9.06 -10.65 -10.17
C TYR A 172 -10.18 -9.77 -10.75
N PHE A 173 -10.47 -9.97 -12.03
CA PHE A 173 -11.58 -9.30 -12.69
C PHE A 173 -12.89 -10.02 -12.40
N TRP A 174 -13.94 -9.26 -12.12
CA TRP A 174 -15.33 -9.71 -12.18
C TRP A 174 -16.14 -8.68 -12.95
N ASN A 175 -17.27 -9.10 -13.53
CA ASN A 175 -18.17 -8.18 -14.20
C ASN A 175 -18.94 -7.37 -13.16
N GLN A 176 -18.36 -6.26 -12.71
CA GLN A 176 -18.99 -5.34 -11.76
C GLN A 176 -20.22 -4.68 -12.39
N ILE A 177 -21.36 -4.76 -11.70
CA ILE A 177 -22.61 -4.14 -12.16
C ILE A 177 -23.18 -3.30 -11.03
N ILE A 178 -23.07 -1.98 -11.17
CA ILE A 178 -23.59 -1.04 -10.16
C ILE A 178 -25.08 -0.78 -10.41
N ARG A 179 -25.93 -1.11 -9.44
CA ARG A 179 -27.36 -0.75 -9.39
C ARG A 179 -27.68 -0.16 -8.03
N ASP A 180 -28.33 1.00 -8.04
CA ASP A 180 -28.72 1.75 -6.83
C ASP A 180 -27.57 1.93 -5.82
N GLY A 181 -26.35 2.14 -6.34
CA GLY A 181 -25.15 2.34 -5.53
C GLY A 181 -24.53 1.07 -4.94
N ASN A 182 -24.97 -0.12 -5.36
CA ASN A 182 -24.44 -1.42 -4.94
C ASN A 182 -23.95 -2.22 -6.14
N ASP A 183 -22.89 -3.02 -5.97
CA ASP A 183 -22.46 -3.98 -6.98
C ASP A 183 -23.28 -5.26 -6.81
N VAL A 184 -24.17 -5.56 -7.76
CA VAL A 184 -25.03 -6.77 -7.67
C VAL A 184 -24.26 -8.08 -7.91
N ASN A 185 -22.99 -7.98 -8.28
CA ASN A 185 -22.07 -9.09 -8.50
C ASN A 185 -20.90 -9.09 -7.51
N ASP A 186 -21.04 -8.43 -6.36
CA ASP A 186 -20.02 -8.37 -5.30
C ASP A 186 -19.67 -9.73 -4.67
N TRP A 187 -20.52 -10.74 -4.86
CA TRP A 187 -20.37 -12.12 -4.41
C TRP A 187 -19.51 -12.99 -5.33
N VAL A 188 -19.16 -12.51 -6.53
CA VAL A 188 -18.45 -13.32 -7.53
C VAL A 188 -17.06 -13.69 -7.01
N GLY A 189 -16.82 -15.00 -6.92
CA GLY A 189 -15.54 -15.58 -6.50
C GLY A 189 -14.42 -15.38 -7.52
N PRO A 190 -13.22 -15.94 -7.25
CA PRO A 190 -12.11 -15.87 -8.19
C PRO A 190 -12.47 -16.54 -9.53
N PRO A 191 -11.71 -16.28 -10.61
CA PRO A 191 -11.92 -16.90 -11.90
C PRO A 191 -11.86 -18.43 -11.78
N THR A 192 -12.92 -19.11 -12.24
CA THR A 192 -13.01 -20.58 -12.19
C THR A 192 -13.33 -21.19 -13.55
N ASP A 193 -12.92 -22.43 -13.75
CA ASP A 193 -13.40 -23.26 -14.85
C ASP A 193 -14.85 -23.74 -14.61
N GLN A 194 -15.41 -24.47 -15.59
CA GLN A 194 -16.76 -25.05 -15.53
C GLN A 194 -16.96 -26.09 -14.41
N HIS A 195 -15.87 -26.57 -13.80
CA HIS A 195 -15.88 -27.55 -12.71
C HIS A 195 -15.69 -26.90 -11.34
N GLY A 196 -15.55 -25.57 -11.28
CA GLY A 196 -15.31 -24.81 -10.05
C GLY A 196 -13.85 -24.80 -9.59
N ASN A 197 -12.91 -25.24 -10.42
CA ASN A 197 -11.48 -25.09 -10.09
C ASN A 197 -11.04 -23.66 -10.37
N ILE A 198 -10.24 -23.08 -9.45
CA ILE A 198 -9.66 -21.75 -9.65
C ILE A 198 -8.66 -21.79 -10.81
N LEU A 199 -8.81 -20.86 -11.76
CA LEU A 199 -7.91 -20.75 -12.91
C LEU A 199 -6.50 -20.37 -12.46
N SER A 200 -5.48 -20.94 -13.13
CA SER A 200 -4.09 -20.59 -12.85
C SER A 200 -3.77 -19.15 -13.29
N VAL A 201 -2.83 -18.53 -12.57
CA VAL A 201 -2.25 -17.24 -12.94
C VAL A 201 -1.09 -17.49 -13.90
N HIS A 202 -1.16 -16.91 -15.10
CA HIS A 202 -0.12 -17.01 -16.11
C HIS A 202 0.46 -15.62 -16.42
N PRO A 203 1.76 -15.38 -16.17
CA PRO A 203 2.39 -14.14 -16.56
C PRO A 203 2.60 -14.08 -18.08
N ASN A 204 2.25 -12.94 -18.67
CA ASN A 204 2.52 -12.62 -20.06
C ASN A 204 3.96 -12.10 -20.23
N ALA A 205 4.41 -12.01 -21.49
CA ALA A 205 5.76 -11.52 -21.83
C ALA A 205 5.99 -10.05 -21.42
N ASP A 206 4.93 -9.24 -21.35
CA ASP A 206 4.96 -7.84 -20.91
C ASP A 206 4.82 -7.68 -19.38
N LEU A 207 4.95 -8.79 -18.64
CA LEU A 207 4.80 -8.91 -17.19
C LEU A 207 3.37 -8.76 -16.66
N THR A 208 2.37 -8.49 -17.49
CA THR A 208 0.96 -8.55 -17.08
C THR A 208 0.54 -10.01 -16.79
N CYS A 209 -0.68 -10.22 -16.30
CA CYS A 209 -1.25 -11.55 -16.14
C CYS A 209 -2.31 -11.85 -17.22
N ASN A 210 -2.72 -13.11 -17.35
CA ASN A 210 -3.90 -13.46 -18.12
C ASN A 210 -5.13 -12.67 -17.66
N HIS A 211 -6.05 -12.42 -18.59
CA HIS A 211 -7.09 -11.39 -18.51
C HIS A 211 -8.00 -11.46 -17.27
N GLU A 212 -8.12 -12.63 -16.66
CA GLU A 212 -8.92 -12.85 -15.47
C GLU A 212 -8.26 -12.30 -14.19
N TRP A 213 -6.95 -12.11 -14.20
CA TRP A 213 -6.17 -11.63 -13.06
C TRP A 213 -5.63 -10.22 -13.33
N ILE A 214 -5.96 -9.28 -12.44
CA ILE A 214 -5.56 -7.87 -12.60
C ILE A 214 -4.06 -7.68 -12.36
N CYS A 215 -3.53 -8.38 -11.36
CA CYS A 215 -2.11 -8.36 -11.02
C CYS A 215 -1.51 -6.95 -10.86
N GLU A 216 -2.13 -6.10 -10.03
CA GLU A 216 -1.67 -4.75 -9.73
C GLU A 216 -0.20 -4.73 -9.26
N HIS A 217 0.22 -5.75 -8.51
CA HIS A 217 1.61 -5.93 -8.08
C HIS A 217 2.63 -6.07 -9.23
N ARG A 218 2.19 -6.30 -10.47
CA ARG A 218 3.01 -6.38 -11.69
C ARG A 218 2.94 -5.12 -12.55
N TRP A 219 2.10 -4.15 -12.20
CA TRP A 219 2.10 -2.87 -12.90
C TRP A 219 3.42 -2.15 -12.62
N ARG A 220 4.09 -1.66 -13.67
CA ARG A 220 5.40 -0.99 -13.56
C ARG A 220 5.44 0.04 -12.47
N GLN A 221 4.42 0.89 -12.43
CA GLN A 221 4.29 1.96 -11.46
C GLN A 221 4.22 1.45 -10.02
N ILE A 222 3.73 0.23 -9.78
CA ILE A 222 3.61 -0.36 -8.45
C ILE A 222 4.89 -1.14 -8.09
N TYR A 223 5.38 -2.05 -8.94
CA TYR A 223 6.59 -2.81 -8.58
C TYR A 223 7.84 -1.91 -8.48
N ASN A 224 7.95 -0.87 -9.32
CA ASN A 224 9.06 0.09 -9.19
C ASN A 224 8.93 0.92 -7.91
N MET A 225 7.72 1.20 -7.43
CA MET A 225 7.52 1.86 -6.14
C MET A 225 7.79 0.92 -4.95
N VAL A 226 7.63 -0.39 -5.10
CA VAL A 226 8.13 -1.36 -4.11
C VAL A 226 9.66 -1.28 -4.02
N ARG A 227 10.35 -1.27 -5.17
CA ARG A 227 11.81 -1.08 -5.23
C ARG A 227 12.24 0.29 -4.68
N PHE A 228 11.49 1.35 -4.98
CA PHE A 228 11.69 2.69 -4.41
C PHE A 228 11.68 2.63 -2.88
N LYS A 229 10.68 1.97 -2.28
CA LYS A 229 10.59 1.82 -0.82
C LYS A 229 11.80 1.08 -0.25
N MET A 230 12.24 0.00 -0.91
CA MET A 230 13.42 -0.76 -0.49
C MET A 230 14.69 0.11 -0.52
N ILE A 231 14.89 0.90 -1.58
CA ILE A 231 16.05 1.80 -1.72
C ILE A 231 16.00 2.95 -0.71
N ALA A 232 14.81 3.54 -0.51
CA ALA A 232 14.60 4.58 0.49
C ALA A 232 14.85 4.06 1.92
N GLY A 233 14.54 2.80 2.19
CA GLY A 233 14.73 2.18 3.50
C GLY A 233 14.05 2.98 4.61
N GLN A 234 14.82 3.31 5.65
CA GLN A 234 14.37 4.08 6.82
C GLN A 234 14.65 5.59 6.72
N GLU A 235 15.12 6.09 5.57
CA GLU A 235 15.42 7.52 5.41
C GLU A 235 14.19 8.37 5.80
N PRO A 236 14.35 9.48 6.53
CA PRO A 236 13.21 10.34 6.84
C PRO A 236 12.68 11.03 5.60
N VAL A 237 11.42 11.47 5.66
CA VAL A 237 10.87 12.41 4.68
C VAL A 237 11.60 13.75 4.83
N ARG A 238 12.12 14.28 3.74
CA ARG A 238 12.83 15.58 3.67
C ARG A 238 12.40 16.35 2.42
N ASN A 239 12.79 17.62 2.32
CA ASN A 239 12.56 18.46 1.15
C ASN A 239 11.09 18.49 0.72
N TRP A 240 10.18 18.54 1.69
CA TRP A 240 8.76 18.68 1.41
C TRP A 240 8.50 19.99 0.68
N TRP A 241 7.78 19.90 -0.43
CA TRP A 241 7.26 21.01 -1.20
C TRP A 241 5.79 20.77 -1.49
N ASP A 242 4.99 21.83 -1.48
CA ASP A 242 3.61 21.83 -1.94
C ASP A 242 3.27 23.19 -2.58
N ASN A 243 2.27 23.21 -3.45
CA ASN A 243 1.76 24.44 -4.05
C ASN A 243 0.64 25.11 -3.22
N GLY A 244 0.43 24.69 -1.97
CA GLY A 244 -0.72 25.09 -1.19
C GLY A 244 -2.03 24.40 -1.59
N ASP A 245 -2.00 23.38 -2.46
CA ASP A 245 -3.20 22.67 -2.96
C ASP A 245 -2.94 21.18 -3.29
N TYR A 246 -3.11 20.75 -4.55
CA TYR A 246 -3.03 19.35 -5.00
C TYR A 246 -1.73 19.02 -5.77
N GLN A 247 -0.64 19.76 -5.51
CA GLN A 247 0.69 19.39 -5.97
C GLN A 247 1.62 19.28 -4.78
N ILE A 248 2.31 18.14 -4.67
CA ILE A 248 3.29 17.88 -3.61
C ILE A 248 4.53 17.22 -4.18
N ALA A 249 5.64 17.38 -3.48
CA ALA A 249 6.86 16.62 -3.73
C ALA A 249 7.64 16.45 -2.42
N PHE A 250 8.38 15.37 -2.30
CA PHE A 250 9.28 15.15 -1.17
C PHE A 250 10.34 14.11 -1.51
N SER A 251 11.38 14.08 -0.68
CA SER A 251 12.47 13.12 -0.75
C SER A 251 12.46 12.17 0.45
N ARG A 252 13.06 11.00 0.27
CA ARG A 252 13.47 10.08 1.33
C ARG A 252 14.98 10.18 1.45
N GLY A 253 15.40 11.11 2.31
CA GLY A 253 16.82 11.44 2.47
C GLY A 253 17.48 11.84 1.15
N SER A 254 18.62 11.23 0.86
CA SER A 254 19.32 11.34 -0.42
C SER A 254 19.14 10.13 -1.34
N HIS A 255 18.20 9.23 -1.01
CA HIS A 255 18.04 7.96 -1.71
C HIS A 255 16.95 7.99 -2.78
N ALA A 256 15.88 8.77 -2.55
CA ALA A 256 14.71 8.75 -3.41
C ALA A 256 13.92 10.07 -3.37
N PHE A 257 13.20 10.39 -4.45
CA PHE A 257 12.37 11.58 -4.61
C PHE A 257 11.10 11.27 -5.40
N ILE A 258 9.97 11.84 -5.00
CA ILE A 258 8.67 11.69 -5.66
C ILE A 258 7.97 13.05 -5.77
N ALA A 259 7.23 13.25 -6.86
CA ALA A 259 6.30 14.37 -7.02
C ALA A 259 4.95 13.89 -7.55
N ILE A 260 3.85 14.40 -6.98
CA ILE A 260 2.47 13.99 -7.29
C ILE A 260 1.66 15.23 -7.66
N ASN A 261 0.85 15.13 -8.72
CA ASN A 261 0.00 16.20 -9.22
C ASN A 261 -1.45 15.70 -9.46
N LEU A 262 -2.37 16.14 -8.60
CA LEU A 262 -3.81 15.92 -8.74
C LEU A 262 -4.58 17.24 -8.94
N GLN A 263 -3.88 18.32 -9.34
CA GLN A 263 -4.43 19.66 -9.47
C GLN A 263 -5.55 19.72 -10.50
N LYS A 264 -6.77 20.11 -10.09
CA LYS A 264 -7.94 20.24 -10.99
C LYS A 264 -8.19 21.69 -11.44
N ASN A 265 -7.75 22.67 -10.66
CA ASN A 265 -8.02 24.10 -10.85
C ASN A 265 -6.72 24.91 -10.94
N GLY A 266 -6.74 26.13 -11.48
CA GLY A 266 -5.54 26.97 -11.57
C GLY A 266 -4.48 26.41 -12.54
N ASP A 267 -3.20 26.51 -12.19
CA ASP A 267 -2.12 25.88 -12.97
C ASP A 267 -2.13 24.36 -12.76
N LYS A 268 -2.74 23.66 -13.72
CA LYS A 268 -2.96 22.22 -13.62
C LYS A 268 -1.67 21.40 -13.75
N ASN A 269 -0.59 21.99 -14.26
CA ASN A 269 0.67 21.29 -14.43
C ASN A 269 1.61 21.60 -13.26
N LEU A 270 2.28 20.58 -12.72
CA LEU A 270 3.41 20.80 -11.84
C LEU A 270 4.61 21.09 -12.73
N ARG A 271 5.19 22.28 -12.63
CA ARG A 271 6.44 22.66 -13.30
C ARG A 271 7.29 23.51 -12.35
N GLN A 272 8.21 22.88 -11.62
CA GLN A 272 8.96 23.55 -10.56
C GLN A 272 10.40 23.05 -10.49
N ARG A 273 11.33 23.95 -10.12
CA ARG A 273 12.70 23.57 -9.79
C ARG A 273 12.79 23.25 -8.31
N LEU A 274 12.95 21.96 -7.98
CA LEU A 274 12.80 21.45 -6.61
C LEU A 274 14.09 20.79 -6.11
N HIS A 275 14.31 20.88 -4.80
CA HIS A 275 15.42 20.19 -4.15
C HIS A 275 15.07 18.72 -3.97
N THR A 276 15.74 17.85 -4.71
CA THR A 276 15.44 16.42 -4.75
C THR A 276 16.07 15.64 -3.61
N GLY A 277 17.14 16.17 -3.01
CA GLY A 277 18.00 15.45 -2.07
C GLY A 277 18.93 14.43 -2.74
N LEU A 278 18.70 14.09 -4.02
CA LEU A 278 19.52 13.14 -4.76
C LEU A 278 20.89 13.75 -5.10
N PRO A 279 21.96 12.93 -5.17
CA PRO A 279 23.23 13.37 -5.74
C PRO A 279 23.08 13.83 -7.20
N ALA A 280 23.98 14.71 -7.65
CA ALA A 280 24.00 15.15 -9.04
C ALA A 280 24.10 13.96 -10.04
N GLY A 281 23.42 14.10 -11.17
CA GLY A 281 23.39 13.07 -12.21
C GLY A 281 22.07 13.06 -12.99
N THR A 282 22.00 12.18 -13.98
CA THR A 282 20.78 11.95 -14.76
C THR A 282 20.02 10.77 -14.18
N TYR A 283 18.73 10.93 -13.91
CA TYR A 283 17.89 9.88 -13.31
C TYR A 283 16.72 9.55 -14.23
N CYS A 284 16.44 8.26 -14.39
CA CYS A 284 15.25 7.79 -15.09
C CYS A 284 14.02 7.90 -14.19
N ASP A 285 12.91 8.37 -14.76
CA ASP A 285 11.61 8.29 -14.10
C ASP A 285 11.11 6.84 -14.15
N ILE A 286 11.04 6.21 -12.98
CA ILE A 286 10.67 4.79 -12.84
C ILE A 286 9.16 4.55 -13.05
N ILE A 287 8.38 5.61 -13.25
CA ILE A 287 6.94 5.55 -13.46
C ILE A 287 6.62 5.51 -14.95
N SER A 288 7.17 6.44 -15.73
CA SER A 288 7.04 6.43 -17.20
C SER A 288 7.89 5.36 -17.89
N GLY A 289 8.92 4.82 -17.24
CA GLY A 289 9.75 3.75 -17.80
C GLY A 289 10.72 3.14 -16.79
N ASP A 290 11.85 2.66 -17.28
CA ASP A 290 12.87 1.91 -16.55
C ASP A 290 14.27 2.35 -16.98
N LEU A 291 15.28 2.06 -16.15
CA LEU A 291 16.68 2.12 -16.52
C LEU A 291 17.10 0.76 -17.10
N ILE A 292 17.35 0.72 -18.42
CA ILE A 292 17.74 -0.50 -19.13
C ILE A 292 19.00 -0.20 -19.96
N HIS A 293 20.05 -0.99 -19.79
CA HIS A 293 21.35 -0.80 -20.48
C HIS A 293 21.86 0.64 -20.40
N ASN A 294 21.83 1.22 -19.20
CA ASN A 294 22.23 2.60 -18.91
C ASN A 294 21.45 3.68 -19.70
N LYS A 295 20.19 3.40 -20.09
CA LYS A 295 19.31 4.33 -20.79
C LYS A 295 17.91 4.31 -20.19
N CYS A 296 17.29 5.48 -20.11
CA CYS A 296 15.90 5.59 -19.70
C CYS A 296 14.98 5.21 -20.85
N THR A 297 14.05 4.30 -20.60
CA THR A 297 12.98 3.99 -21.57
C THR A 297 11.82 4.98 -21.49
N GLY A 298 11.71 5.70 -20.38
CA GLY A 298 10.76 6.79 -20.15
C GLY A 298 11.44 8.16 -20.05
N LYS A 299 10.85 9.05 -19.26
CA LYS A 299 11.41 10.38 -18.99
C LYS A 299 12.69 10.29 -18.17
N SER A 300 13.44 11.38 -18.14
CA SER A 300 14.57 11.57 -17.24
C SER A 300 14.61 12.99 -16.68
N ILE A 301 15.35 13.17 -15.59
CA ILE A 301 15.69 14.49 -15.05
C ILE A 301 17.19 14.62 -14.89
N GLN A 302 17.69 15.86 -14.94
CA GLN A 302 19.05 16.20 -14.54
C GLN A 302 19.01 16.83 -13.15
N VAL A 303 19.67 16.18 -12.19
CA VAL A 303 19.94 16.75 -10.86
C VAL A 303 21.27 17.49 -10.90
N ASP A 304 21.27 18.77 -10.56
CA ASP A 304 22.46 19.59 -10.53
C ASP A 304 23.31 19.37 -9.25
N LYS A 305 24.48 20.02 -9.18
CA LYS A 305 25.41 19.92 -8.05
C LYS A 305 24.84 20.38 -6.69
N ASN A 306 23.75 21.14 -6.71
CA ASN A 306 23.06 21.61 -5.51
C ASN A 306 21.86 20.72 -5.16
N GLY A 307 21.67 19.59 -5.86
CA GLY A 307 20.55 18.68 -5.63
C GLY A 307 19.22 19.16 -6.23
N LEU A 308 19.21 20.22 -7.03
CA LEU A 308 18.02 20.76 -7.68
C LEU A 308 17.77 20.10 -9.03
N ALA A 309 16.50 19.90 -9.37
CA ALA A 309 16.08 19.44 -10.70
C ALA A 309 14.79 20.13 -11.13
N ASP A 310 14.61 20.30 -12.45
CA ASP A 310 13.35 20.77 -13.02
C ASP A 310 12.36 19.60 -13.08
N ILE A 311 11.32 19.64 -12.25
CA ILE A 311 10.31 18.60 -12.12
C ILE A 311 9.07 19.01 -12.90
N TYR A 312 8.58 18.08 -13.73
CA TYR A 312 7.36 18.23 -14.50
C TYR A 312 6.43 17.03 -14.34
N VAL A 313 5.18 17.30 -13.96
CA VAL A 313 4.09 16.30 -13.96
C VAL A 313 2.87 16.96 -14.60
N GLY A 314 2.50 16.49 -15.79
CA GLY A 314 1.36 17.05 -16.52
C GLY A 314 0.03 16.57 -15.93
N HIS A 315 -0.99 17.42 -15.99
CA HIS A 315 -2.34 17.07 -15.51
C HIS A 315 -2.92 15.85 -16.24
N ASP A 316 -2.80 15.85 -17.56
CA ASP A 316 -3.40 14.87 -18.47
C ASP A 316 -2.49 13.64 -18.71
N GLU A 317 -1.39 13.52 -17.97
CA GLU A 317 -0.52 12.36 -18.09
C GLU A 317 -1.18 11.10 -17.52
N LEU A 318 -0.84 9.96 -18.14
CA LEU A 318 -1.35 8.63 -17.77
C LEU A 318 -1.17 8.33 -16.28
N ASP A 319 -0.04 8.77 -15.74
CA ASP A 319 0.34 8.66 -14.35
C ASP A 319 0.43 10.05 -13.72
N ALA A 320 -0.20 10.24 -12.56
CA ALA A 320 -0.31 11.53 -11.88
C ALA A 320 0.96 11.92 -11.09
N PHE A 321 2.08 11.26 -11.34
CA PHE A 321 3.27 11.37 -10.50
C PHE A 321 4.52 10.91 -11.24
N VAL A 322 5.68 11.32 -10.73
CA VAL A 322 7.02 10.86 -11.15
C VAL A 322 7.81 10.44 -9.93
N ALA A 323 8.73 9.49 -10.10
CA ALA A 323 9.57 9.03 -9.00
C ALA A 323 10.99 8.68 -9.49
N TYR A 324 11.97 8.99 -8.64
CA TYR A 324 13.39 8.81 -8.93
C TYR A 324 14.08 8.26 -7.69
N HIS A 325 15.12 7.44 -7.87
CA HIS A 325 15.93 6.93 -6.78
C HIS A 325 17.37 6.65 -7.24
N ILE A 326 18.30 6.52 -6.31
CA ILE A 326 19.73 6.29 -6.59
C ILE A 326 20.02 5.08 -7.48
N GLY A 327 19.20 4.02 -7.39
CA GLY A 327 19.32 2.85 -8.28
C GLY A 327 18.80 3.03 -9.72
N ALA A 328 18.35 4.23 -10.08
CA ALA A 328 17.87 4.60 -11.42
C ALA A 328 18.67 5.78 -12.00
N ARG A 329 19.87 6.03 -11.45
CA ARG A 329 20.83 7.00 -11.98
C ARG A 329 21.59 6.36 -13.15
N ILE A 330 21.72 7.09 -14.25
CA ILE A 330 22.60 6.72 -15.37
C ILE A 330 24.06 6.86 -14.90
N GLU A 331 24.87 5.85 -15.21
CA GLU A 331 26.32 5.80 -14.97
C GLU A 331 27.11 6.63 -15.98
#